data_AF-A0A238IZX3-F1
#
_entry.id   AF-A0A238IZX3-F1
#
_cell.length_a   1.000
_cell.length_b   1.000
_cell.length_c   1.000
_cell.angle_alpha   90.00
_cell.angle_beta   90.00
_cell.angle_gamma   90.00
#
_symmetry.space_group_name_H-M   'P 1'
#
loop_
_entity.id
_entity.type
_entity.pdbx_description
1 polymer ?
#
loop_
_entity_poly.entity_id
_entity_poly.type
_entity_poly.pdbx_seq_one_letter_code
_entity_poly.pdbx_strand_id
1 'polypeptide(L)'
;MTRRANSFVIRHANHAVMYGLLLCLASTSSGTVLHHAFDMRAPYWVFSLPKLLGIPGGVLLTVGAATLMWLKTKADPELGAPSVWGGEMAFLGLLGATGTTGLALYAATGTSLVSPLLALHFGTVLAFFLTMPHSKMVHRFYRLAALIRGAQIKQA
;
A
#
# COMPACT_ATOMS: atom_id res chain seq x y z
N MET A 1 7.21 27.93 -12.59
CA MET A 1 6.78 26.72 -13.34
C MET A 1 6.93 25.40 -12.56
N THR A 2 7.82 25.31 -11.58
CA THR A 2 8.10 24.08 -10.78
C THR A 2 6.97 23.63 -9.83
N ARG A 3 6.15 24.52 -9.26
CA ARG A 3 5.04 24.14 -8.35
C ARG A 3 3.93 23.30 -9.02
N ARG A 4 3.62 23.52 -10.31
CA ARG A 4 2.61 22.73 -11.03
C ARG A 4 3.11 21.32 -11.35
N ALA A 5 4.38 21.17 -11.76
CA ALA A 5 4.98 19.87 -12.04
C ALA A 5 4.95 18.95 -10.82
N ASN A 6 5.31 19.47 -9.63
CA ASN A 6 5.26 18.69 -8.39
C ASN A 6 3.85 18.22 -8.03
N SER A 7 2.82 19.02 -8.34
CA SER A 7 1.43 18.64 -8.04
C SER A 7 0.95 17.42 -8.84
N PHE A 8 1.43 17.26 -10.09
CA PHE A 8 1.11 16.10 -10.92
C PHE A 8 1.81 14.84 -10.40
N VAL A 9 3.10 14.96 -10.04
CA VAL A 9 3.89 13.86 -9.48
C VAL A 9 3.30 13.36 -8.16
N ILE A 10 2.89 14.27 -7.27
CA ILE A 10 2.23 13.90 -6.00
C ILE A 10 0.94 13.14 -6.27
N ARG A 11 0.11 13.58 -7.23
CA ARG A 11 -1.13 12.88 -7.57
C ARG A 11 -0.87 11.47 -8.10
N HIS A 12 0.09 11.31 -9.02
CA HIS A 12 0.45 10.01 -9.58
C HIS A 12 1.04 9.08 -8.53
N ALA A 13 1.89 9.59 -7.65
CA ALA A 13 2.47 8.80 -6.56
C ALA A 13 1.41 8.36 -5.54
N ASN A 14 0.43 9.22 -5.22
CA ASN A 14 -0.71 8.83 -4.37
C ASN A 14 -1.57 7.74 -5.04
N HIS A 15 -1.86 7.85 -6.33
CA HIS A 15 -2.59 6.81 -7.07
C HIS A 15 -1.79 5.51 -7.17
N ALA A 16 -0.49 5.57 -7.41
CA ALA A 16 0.39 4.40 -7.44
C ALA A 16 0.36 3.64 -6.11
N VAL A 17 0.42 4.37 -4.99
CA VAL A 17 0.28 3.78 -3.65
C VAL A 17 -1.10 3.16 -3.44
N MET A 18 -2.17 3.88 -3.80
CA MET A 18 -3.54 3.39 -3.64
C MET A 18 -3.78 2.12 -4.46
N TYR A 19 -3.41 2.12 -5.74
CA TYR A 19 -3.55 0.95 -6.61
C TYR A 19 -2.63 -0.19 -6.18
N GLY A 20 -1.38 0.12 -5.78
CA GLY A 20 -0.47 -0.88 -5.23
C GLY A 20 -1.04 -1.57 -3.98
N LEU A 21 -1.67 -0.81 -3.09
CA LEU A 21 -2.30 -1.35 -1.89
C LEU A 21 -3.49 -2.24 -2.23
N LEU A 22 -4.36 -1.79 -3.12
CA LEU A 22 -5.52 -2.57 -3.58
C LEU A 22 -5.09 -3.86 -4.28
N LEU A 23 -4.05 -3.81 -5.12
CA LEU A 23 -3.47 -4.98 -5.79
C LEU A 23 -2.85 -5.96 -4.80
N CYS A 24 -2.11 -5.48 -3.80
CA CYS A 24 -1.56 -6.33 -2.74
C CYS A 24 -2.68 -6.99 -1.91
N LEU A 25 -3.73 -6.25 -1.53
CA LEU A 25 -4.89 -6.81 -0.84
C LEU A 25 -5.64 -7.83 -1.68
N ALA A 26 -5.82 -7.55 -2.98
CA ALA A 26 -6.42 -8.47 -3.92
C ALA A 26 -5.57 -9.75 -4.07
N SER A 27 -4.24 -9.63 -4.08
CA SER A 27 -3.31 -10.77 -4.08
C SER A 27 -3.44 -11.61 -2.81
N THR A 28 -3.42 -11.01 -1.62
CA THR A 28 -3.58 -11.75 -0.35
C THR A 28 -4.95 -12.41 -0.26
N SER A 29 -6.03 -11.69 -0.62
CA SER A 29 -7.39 -12.23 -0.64
C SER A 29 -7.53 -13.35 -1.66
N SER A 30 -6.96 -13.21 -2.86
CA SER A 30 -6.94 -14.27 -3.88
C SER A 30 -6.11 -15.47 -3.42
N GLY A 31 -5.03 -15.25 -2.67
CA GLY A 31 -4.25 -16.33 -2.05
C GLY A 31 -5.08 -17.14 -1.05
N THR A 32 -5.84 -16.46 -0.19
CA THR A 32 -6.76 -17.11 0.76
C THR A 32 -7.90 -17.83 0.05
N VAL A 33 -8.53 -17.19 -0.95
CA VAL A 33 -9.62 -17.78 -1.73
C VAL A 33 -9.14 -18.98 -2.54
N LEU A 34 -7.97 -18.90 -3.19
CA LEU A 34 -7.42 -20.01 -3.97
C LEU A 34 -7.05 -21.19 -3.05
N HIS A 35 -6.55 -20.92 -1.84
CA HIS A 35 -6.21 -21.96 -0.88
C HIS A 35 -7.44 -22.58 -0.19
N HIS A 36 -8.49 -21.81 0.11
CA HIS A 36 -9.66 -22.32 0.82
C HIS A 36 -10.83 -22.77 -0.08
N ALA A 37 -10.99 -22.18 -1.27
CA ALA A 37 -12.13 -22.47 -2.14
C ALA A 37 -11.80 -23.46 -3.28
N PHE A 38 -10.53 -23.59 -3.70
CA PHE A 38 -10.14 -24.40 -4.86
C PHE A 38 -9.33 -25.67 -4.54
N ASP A 39 -9.08 -25.99 -3.27
CA ASP A 39 -8.43 -27.23 -2.78
C ASP A 39 -7.10 -27.60 -3.49
N MET A 40 -6.44 -26.64 -4.15
CA MET A 40 -5.16 -26.85 -4.81
C MET A 40 -4.03 -26.86 -3.78
N ARG A 41 -3.75 -28.05 -3.24
CA ARG A 41 -2.50 -28.36 -2.52
C ARG A 41 -1.31 -28.29 -3.49
N ALA A 42 -0.22 -27.70 -3.00
CA ALA A 42 1.07 -27.46 -3.65
C ALA A 42 1.42 -28.44 -4.79
N PRO A 43 1.82 -27.98 -6.00
CA PRO A 43 2.85 -26.96 -6.25
C PRO A 43 2.39 -25.89 -7.24
N TYR A 44 2.36 -24.62 -6.83
CA TYR A 44 1.87 -23.56 -7.70
C TYR A 44 2.85 -23.26 -8.84
N TRP A 45 2.40 -23.51 -10.08
CA TRP A 45 3.03 -23.00 -11.29
C TRP A 45 3.26 -21.48 -11.18
N VAL A 46 4.32 -20.99 -11.81
CA VAL A 46 4.76 -19.58 -11.85
C VAL A 46 3.66 -18.57 -12.25
N PHE A 47 2.53 -19.05 -12.78
CA PHE A 47 1.31 -18.32 -13.18
C PHE A 47 0.19 -18.29 -12.12
N SER A 48 0.47 -18.41 -10.83
CA SER A 48 -0.59 -18.21 -9.83
C SER A 48 -1.03 -16.74 -9.79
N LEU A 49 -2.33 -16.46 -9.97
CA LEU A 49 -2.96 -15.14 -9.84
C LEU A 49 -2.41 -14.25 -8.70
N PRO A 50 -2.10 -14.77 -7.50
CA PRO A 50 -1.50 -14.00 -6.42
C PRO A 50 -0.10 -13.46 -6.76
N LYS A 51 0.76 -14.23 -7.44
CA LYS A 51 2.09 -13.75 -7.85
C LYS A 51 1.99 -12.69 -8.95
N LEU A 52 1.05 -12.85 -9.87
CA LEU A 52 0.86 -11.94 -11.01
C LEU A 52 0.24 -10.59 -10.59
N LEU A 53 -0.57 -10.58 -9.52
CA LEU A 53 -1.14 -9.36 -8.95
C LEU A 53 -0.23 -8.76 -7.85
N GLY A 54 0.46 -9.61 -7.10
CA GLY A 54 1.30 -9.22 -5.96
C GLY A 54 2.62 -8.57 -6.35
N ILE A 55 3.31 -9.03 -7.41
CA ILE A 55 4.55 -8.42 -7.90
C ILE A 55 4.33 -6.98 -8.39
N PRO A 56 3.40 -6.70 -9.32
CA PRO A 56 3.14 -5.33 -9.75
C PRO A 56 2.61 -4.49 -8.58
N GLY A 57 1.74 -5.04 -7.72
CA GLY A 57 1.25 -4.36 -6.53
C GLY A 57 2.37 -3.93 -5.58
N GLY A 58 3.29 -4.83 -5.25
CA GLY A 58 4.44 -4.56 -4.37
C GLY A 58 5.42 -3.54 -4.96
N VAL A 59 5.68 -3.61 -6.27
CA VAL A 59 6.54 -2.62 -6.96
C VAL A 59 5.89 -1.24 -6.97
N LEU A 60 4.60 -1.15 -7.36
CA LEU A 60 3.84 0.11 -7.35
C LEU A 60 3.79 0.74 -5.95
N LEU A 61 3.58 -0.09 -4.93
CA LEU A 61 3.49 0.34 -3.54
C LEU A 61 4.85 0.84 -3.00
N THR A 62 5.93 0.12 -3.28
CA THR A 62 7.28 0.49 -2.82
C THR A 62 7.78 1.75 -3.52
N VAL A 63 7.65 1.82 -4.84
CA VAL A 63 8.06 2.99 -5.64
C VAL A 63 7.19 4.20 -5.31
N GLY A 64 5.88 4.01 -5.15
CA GLY A 64 4.95 5.06 -4.76
C GLY A 64 5.25 5.62 -3.37
N ALA A 65 5.49 4.75 -2.38
CA ALA A 65 5.84 5.14 -1.02
C ALA A 65 7.19 5.89 -0.98
N ALA A 66 8.22 5.37 -1.66
CA ALA A 66 9.52 6.02 -1.74
C ALA A 66 9.46 7.40 -2.41
N THR A 67 8.68 7.52 -3.49
CA THR A 67 8.48 8.80 -4.19
C THR A 67 7.79 9.82 -3.30
N LEU A 68 6.75 9.42 -2.55
CA LEU A 68 6.07 10.30 -1.60
C LEU A 68 6.97 10.67 -0.42
N MET A 69 7.77 9.73 0.08
CA MET A 69 8.73 9.96 1.16
C MET A 69 9.76 11.01 0.74
N TRP A 70 10.31 10.88 -0.47
CA TRP A 70 11.27 11.83 -1.05
C TRP A 70 10.66 13.20 -1.37
N LEU A 71 9.43 13.25 -1.91
CA LEU A 71 8.76 14.52 -2.12
C LEU A 71 8.40 15.22 -0.81
N LYS A 72 8.12 14.48 0.26
CA LYS A 72 7.79 15.02 1.58
C LYS A 72 9.01 15.56 2.32
N THR A 73 10.21 15.03 2.07
CA THR A 73 11.47 15.60 2.60
C THR A 73 11.93 16.83 1.82
N LYS A 74 11.55 16.96 0.54
CA LYS A 74 11.77 18.18 -0.27
C LYS A 74 10.67 19.24 -0.14
N ALA A 75 9.54 18.89 0.45
CA ALA A 75 8.43 19.82 0.64
C ALA A 75 8.71 20.77 1.80
N ASP A 76 8.23 22.01 1.65
CA ASP A 76 8.44 23.11 2.60
C ASP A 76 7.93 22.75 4.00
N PRO A 77 8.78 22.76 5.05
CA PRO A 77 8.38 22.46 6.42
C PRO A 77 7.27 23.38 6.95
N GLU A 78 7.16 24.60 6.42
CA GLU A 78 6.17 25.60 6.85
C GLU A 78 4.71 25.22 6.51
N LEU A 79 4.48 24.30 5.56
CA LEU A 79 3.13 23.88 5.16
C LEU A 79 2.60 22.68 5.95
N GLY A 80 3.42 22.04 6.78
CA GLY A 80 3.07 20.85 7.53
C GLY A 80 2.97 21.11 9.02
N ALA A 81 1.86 20.73 9.67
CA ALA A 81 1.78 20.70 11.12
C ALA A 81 2.84 19.70 11.67
N PRO A 82 3.84 20.14 12.46
CA PRO A 82 4.95 19.29 12.91
C PRO A 82 4.49 18.05 13.67
N SER A 83 3.38 18.16 14.40
CA SER A 83 2.82 17.09 15.24
C SER A 83 2.34 15.86 14.46
N VAL A 84 1.94 16.02 13.19
CA VAL A 84 1.40 14.93 12.35
C VAL A 84 2.38 14.44 11.30
N TRP A 85 3.54 15.10 11.18
CA TRP A 85 4.52 14.79 10.15
C TRP A 85 5.20 13.42 10.37
N GLY A 86 5.54 13.13 11.63
CA GLY A 86 6.15 11.85 12.04
C GLY A 86 5.22 10.66 11.79
N GLY A 87 3.93 10.79 12.12
CA GLY A 87 2.94 9.73 11.87
C GLY A 87 2.75 9.41 10.38
N GLU A 88 2.76 10.43 9.52
CA GLU A 88 2.70 10.22 8.07
C GLU A 88 3.97 9.57 7.50
N MET A 89 5.15 9.95 8.00
CA MET A 89 6.42 9.33 7.59
C MET A 89 6.49 7.88 8.04
N ALA A 90 6.09 7.58 9.28
CA ALA A 90 6.02 6.23 9.81
C ALA A 90 5.04 5.36 9.01
N PHE A 91 3.87 5.90 8.65
CA PHE A 91 2.89 5.19 7.82
C PHE A 91 3.41 4.90 6.41
N LEU A 92 4.05 5.87 5.75
CA LEU A 92 4.69 5.65 4.44
C LEU A 92 5.84 4.63 4.53
N GLY A 93 6.61 4.66 5.62
CA GLY A 93 7.68 3.68 5.89
C GLY A 93 7.12 2.27 6.08
N LEU A 94 6.06 2.10 6.87
CA LEU A 94 5.33 0.83 7.05
C LEU A 94 4.80 0.30 5.73
N LEU A 95 4.24 1.18 4.90
CA LEU A 95 3.73 0.84 3.57
C LEU A 95 4.84 0.34 2.67
N GLY A 96 5.94 1.09 2.54
CA GLY A 96 7.13 0.68 1.82
C GLY A 96 7.69 -0.66 2.34
N ALA A 97 7.87 -0.80 3.66
CA ALA A 97 8.37 -2.02 4.28
C ALA A 97 7.48 -3.24 3.99
N THR A 98 6.16 -3.08 3.99
CA THR A 98 5.22 -4.15 3.62
C THR A 98 5.43 -4.60 2.17
N GLY A 99 5.60 -3.65 1.24
CA GLY A 99 5.91 -3.94 -0.16
C GLY A 99 7.27 -4.62 -0.34
N THR A 100 8.32 -4.09 0.28
CA THR A 100 9.68 -4.63 0.18
C THR A 100 9.81 -6.02 0.78
N THR A 101 9.18 -6.27 1.94
CA THR A 101 9.21 -7.59 2.59
C THR A 101 8.42 -8.63 1.79
N GLY A 102 7.32 -8.24 1.14
CA GLY A 102 6.60 -9.10 0.21
C GLY A 102 7.42 -9.47 -1.04
N LEU A 103 8.17 -8.50 -1.60
CA LEU A 103 9.09 -8.75 -2.72
C LEU A 103 10.30 -9.61 -2.31
N ALA A 104 10.81 -9.41 -1.09
CA ALA A 104 11.90 -10.20 -0.53
C ALA A 104 11.48 -11.67 -0.31
N LEU A 105 10.24 -11.91 0.15
CA LEU A 105 9.65 -13.25 0.24
C LEU A 105 9.58 -13.96 -1.11
N TYR A 106 9.24 -13.22 -2.17
CA TYR A 106 9.29 -13.75 -3.53
C TYR A 106 10.70 -14.17 -3.92
N ALA A 107 11.72 -13.34 -3.65
CA ALA A 107 13.11 -13.66 -3.97
C ALA A 107 13.69 -14.82 -3.13
N ALA A 108 13.27 -14.95 -1.87
CA ALA A 108 13.72 -16.00 -0.95
C ALA A 108 12.95 -17.32 -1.10
N THR A 109 11.95 -17.38 -2.00
CA THR A 109 11.14 -18.58 -2.23
C THR A 109 12.02 -19.77 -2.62
N GLY A 110 11.96 -20.86 -1.84
CA GLY A 110 12.79 -22.06 -2.05
C GLY A 110 13.96 -22.22 -1.07
N THR A 111 14.11 -21.29 -0.11
CA THR A 111 15.15 -21.37 0.94
C THR A 111 14.55 -21.55 2.33
N SER A 112 15.36 -21.98 3.31
CA SER A 112 14.97 -22.06 4.72
C SER A 112 14.65 -20.69 5.36
N LEU A 113 15.02 -19.60 4.69
CA LEU A 113 14.79 -18.22 5.12
C LEU A 113 13.34 -17.75 4.94
N VAL A 114 12.48 -18.53 4.26
CA VAL A 114 11.07 -18.17 4.08
C VAL A 114 10.35 -18.00 5.41
N SER A 115 10.60 -18.87 6.40
CA SER A 115 9.91 -18.87 7.68
C SER A 115 10.10 -17.56 8.50
N PRO A 116 11.35 -17.12 8.78
CA PRO A 116 11.55 -15.85 9.49
C PRO A 116 11.08 -14.63 8.68
N LEU A 117 11.24 -14.65 7.35
CA LEU A 117 10.83 -13.55 6.48
C LEU A 117 9.30 -13.40 6.42
N LEU A 118 8.60 -14.54 6.49
CA LEU A 118 7.14 -14.59 6.56
C LEU A 118 6.62 -14.03 7.89
N ALA A 119 7.25 -14.39 9.02
CA ALA A 119 6.92 -13.82 10.33
C ALA A 119 7.09 -12.30 10.34
N LEU A 120 8.20 -11.81 9.76
CA LEU A 120 8.46 -10.37 9.64
C LEU A 120 7.42 -9.68 8.76
N HIS A 121 7.06 -10.27 7.61
CA HIS A 121 6.05 -9.73 6.72
C HIS A 121 4.65 -9.67 7.35
N PHE A 122 4.20 -10.73 8.04
CA PHE A 122 2.93 -10.68 8.74
C PHE A 122 2.92 -9.66 9.88
N GLY A 123 4.05 -9.49 10.57
CA GLY A 123 4.22 -8.43 11.56
C GLY A 123 4.06 -7.03 10.96
N THR A 124 4.66 -6.76 9.79
CA THR A 124 4.55 -5.47 9.12
C THR A 124 3.13 -5.22 8.58
N VAL A 125 2.50 -6.24 7.98
CA VAL A 125 1.10 -6.17 7.53
C VAL A 125 0.16 -5.89 8.71
N LEU A 126 0.35 -6.58 9.84
CA LEU A 126 -0.46 -6.36 11.05
C LEU A 126 -0.30 -4.91 11.55
N ALA A 127 0.94 -4.44 11.73
CA ALA A 127 1.20 -3.06 12.14
C ALA A 127 0.60 -2.04 11.17
N PHE A 128 0.65 -2.31 9.86
CA PHE A 128 0.02 -1.48 8.84
C PHE A 128 -1.51 -1.42 9.02
N PHE A 129 -2.19 -2.55 9.24
CA PHE A 129 -3.63 -2.56 9.48
C PHE A 129 -4.04 -1.87 10.79
N LEU A 130 -3.24 -1.98 11.87
CA LEU A 130 -3.50 -1.24 13.11
C LEU A 130 -3.37 0.28 12.95
N THR A 131 -2.41 0.73 12.14
CA THR A 131 -2.14 2.16 11.93
C THR A 131 -3.02 2.78 10.84
N MET A 132 -3.53 1.99 9.89
CA MET A 132 -4.43 2.42 8.83
C MET A 132 -5.66 3.24 9.30
N PRO A 133 -6.46 2.82 10.30
CA PRO A 133 -7.64 3.58 10.75
C PRO A 133 -7.30 4.92 11.39
N HIS A 134 -6.10 5.04 11.98
CA HIS A 134 -5.61 6.26 12.61
C HIS A 134 -4.94 7.22 11.59
N SER A 135 -4.85 6.82 10.33
CA SER A 135 -4.15 7.58 9.30
C SER A 135 -5.09 8.51 8.50
N LYS A 136 -4.50 9.52 7.85
CA LYS A 136 -5.21 10.38 6.89
C LYS A 136 -5.75 9.62 5.66
N MET A 137 -5.36 8.36 5.47
CA MET A 137 -5.82 7.53 4.37
C MET A 137 -7.33 7.25 4.48
N VAL A 138 -7.81 6.90 5.67
CA VAL A 138 -9.23 6.63 5.95
C VAL A 138 -10.07 7.90 5.90
N HIS A 139 -9.56 9.01 6.42
CA HIS A 139 -10.26 10.30 6.37
C HIS A 139 -10.65 10.72 4.93
N ARG A 140 -9.81 10.39 3.95
CA ARG A 140 -10.07 10.71 2.53
C ARG A 140 -11.29 9.97 1.98
N PHE A 141 -11.54 8.74 2.43
CA PHE A 141 -12.73 7.96 2.07
C PHE A 141 -13.99 8.56 2.69
N TYR A 142 -13.95 8.92 3.98
CA TYR A 142 -15.09 9.59 4.63
C TYR A 142 -15.43 10.92 3.96
N ARG A 143 -14.41 11.70 3.57
CA ARG A 143 -14.63 12.95 2.82
C ARG A 143 -15.29 12.70 1.47
N LEU A 144 -14.87 11.66 0.74
CA LEU A 144 -15.50 11.29 -0.54
C LEU A 144 -16.97 10.87 -0.33
N ALA A 145 -17.26 10.04 0.67
CA ALA A 145 -18.61 9.61 1.00
C ALA A 145 -19.53 10.79 1.34
N ALA A 146 -19.04 11.75 2.14
CA ALA A 146 -19.78 12.96 2.47
C ALA A 146 -20.09 13.83 1.23
N LEU A 147 -19.15 13.95 0.29
CA LEU A 147 -19.35 14.69 -0.96
C LEU A 147 -20.37 14.01 -1.88
N ILE A 148 -20.30 12.68 -2.03
CA ILE A 148 -21.27 11.89 -2.79
C ILE A 148 -22.66 12.06 -2.17
N ARG A 149 -22.78 11.93 -0.85
CA ARG A 149 -24.05 12.13 -0.13
C ARG A 149 -24.59 13.54 -0.31
N GLY A 150 -23.72 14.55 -0.22
CA GLY A 150 -24.10 15.95 -0.47
C GLY A 150 -24.59 16.20 -1.89
N ALA A 151 -23.98 15.56 -2.90
CA ALA A 151 -24.44 15.64 -4.28
C ALA A 151 -25.82 14.98 -4.47
N GLN A 152 -26.05 13.81 -3.85
CA GLN A 152 -27.35 13.13 -3.89
C GLN A 152 -28.46 13.94 -3.23
N ILE A 153 -28.19 14.57 -2.08
CA ILE A 153 -29.18 15.41 -1.39
C ILE A 153 -29.51 16.66 -2.22
N LYS A 154 -28.55 17.21 -2.97
CA LYS A 154 -28.74 18.40 -3.80
C LYS A 154 -29.50 18.14 -5.12
N GLN A 155 -29.62 16.87 -5.52
CA GLN A 155 -30.33 16.44 -6.73
C GLN A 155 -31.77 15.99 -6.47
N ALA A 156 -32.16 15.79 -5.21
CA ALA A 156 -33.51 15.46 -4.76
C ALA A 156 -34.27 16.74 -4.36
#